data_AF-A0A1E4YI10-F1
#
_entry.id   AF-A0A1E4YI10-F1
#
_cell.length_a   1.000
_cell.length_b   1.000
_cell.length_c   1.000
_cell.angle_alpha   90.00
_cell.angle_beta   90.00
_cell.angle_gamma   90.00
#
_symmetry.space_group_name_H-M   'P 1'
#
loop_
_entity.id
_entity.type
_entity.pdbx_description
1 polymer ?
#
loop_
_entity_poly.entity_id
_entity_poly.type
_entity_poly.pdbx_seq_one_letter_code
_entity_poly.pdbx_strand_id
1 'polypeptide(L)'
;MGKKWFKRDDAELAVYDNGQGLPVIFQHGLGGDDAQVAQNVPASVDMHRLTLECRGHGASSLGNTRPFSIRMFAEDVLAAATAYGFDRFIIGGISMGAAIALHLAHHHARRIAGLVLVRPAWTFETSPGNLAPIRTVAALIRSHPIEEAKRLFIASETGQRIASEAPDNFSSLLGYFDRPDALAFASVLADIAADEPEVPRAAAAALAVPTLIIGNQHDAIHPLSCAQTLANVIPGASFVEVTAKAVDKDKHFVEVQDAIAHFLASKTLRSFVPS
;
A
#
# COMPACT_ATOMS: atom_id res chain seq x y z
N MET A 1 -19.19 8.22 10.88
CA MET A 1 -18.63 8.76 9.63
C MET A 1 -18.43 7.57 8.70
N GLY A 2 -18.95 7.67 7.49
CA GLY A 2 -19.29 6.51 6.68
C GLY A 2 -18.62 6.55 5.32
N LYS A 3 -18.54 5.37 4.71
CA LYS A 3 -18.21 5.18 3.30
C LYS A 3 -19.02 6.17 2.44
N LYS A 4 -18.33 6.95 1.63
CA LYS A 4 -18.86 7.85 0.61
C LYS A 4 -18.45 7.33 -0.76
N TRP A 5 -19.15 7.76 -1.79
CA TRP A 5 -18.84 7.39 -3.17
C TRP A 5 -18.17 8.55 -3.90
N PHE A 6 -17.14 8.23 -4.67
CA PHE A 6 -16.41 9.16 -5.52
C PHE A 6 -16.33 8.57 -6.93
N LYS A 7 -16.96 9.22 -7.90
CA LYS A 7 -16.89 8.79 -9.30
C LYS A 7 -15.64 9.37 -9.94
N ARG A 8 -14.78 8.50 -10.46
CA ARG A 8 -13.58 8.86 -11.21
C ARG A 8 -13.59 8.14 -12.55
N ASP A 9 -13.83 8.91 -13.60
CA ASP A 9 -13.99 8.43 -14.98
C ASP A 9 -15.09 7.35 -15.07
N ASP A 10 -14.70 6.10 -15.30
CA ASP A 10 -15.55 4.93 -15.45
C ASP A 10 -15.66 4.06 -14.17
N ALA A 11 -15.00 4.46 -13.07
CA ALA A 11 -15.08 3.75 -11.80
C ALA A 11 -15.83 4.58 -10.75
N GLU A 12 -16.70 3.89 -10.01
CA GLU A 12 -17.22 4.32 -8.73
C GLU A 12 -16.33 3.78 -7.61
N LEU A 13 -15.74 4.69 -6.82
CA LEU A 13 -14.75 4.40 -5.80
C LEU A 13 -15.29 4.71 -4.40
N ALA A 14 -15.06 3.81 -3.46
CA ALA A 14 -15.40 3.99 -2.06
C ALA A 14 -14.34 4.83 -1.34
N VAL A 15 -14.78 5.89 -0.67
CA VAL A 15 -13.95 6.79 0.13
C VAL A 15 -14.38 6.72 1.58
N TYR A 16 -13.42 6.56 2.49
CA TYR A 16 -13.63 6.58 3.92
C TYR A 16 -13.00 7.85 4.47
N ASP A 17 -13.84 8.70 5.04
CA ASP A 17 -13.51 10.05 5.51
C ASP A 17 -13.82 10.12 7.00
N ASN A 18 -12.78 10.07 7.82
CA ASN A 18 -12.87 9.83 9.26
C ASN A 18 -12.12 10.88 10.08
N GLY A 19 -12.73 11.34 11.17
CA GLY A 19 -12.11 12.29 12.10
C GLY A 19 -12.06 13.71 11.54
N GLN A 20 -11.47 14.62 12.31
CA GLN A 20 -11.21 16.02 11.98
C GLN A 20 -9.85 16.34 12.63
N GLY A 21 -8.91 16.99 11.97
CA GLY A 21 -7.55 17.15 12.51
C GLY A 21 -6.48 17.11 11.43
N LEU A 22 -5.31 16.57 11.76
CA LEU A 22 -4.17 16.48 10.83
C LEU A 22 -4.59 15.78 9.52
N PRO A 23 -4.47 16.42 8.34
CA PRO A 23 -4.90 15.82 7.08
C PRO A 23 -3.95 14.69 6.69
N VAL A 24 -4.45 13.46 6.78
CA VAL A 24 -3.72 12.23 6.46
C VAL A 24 -4.50 11.44 5.42
N ILE A 25 -3.86 11.10 4.31
CA ILE A 25 -4.36 10.11 3.38
C ILE A 25 -3.56 8.83 3.59
N PHE A 26 -4.24 7.70 3.80
CA PHE A 26 -3.56 6.43 4.05
C PHE A 26 -4.14 5.31 3.19
N GLN A 27 -3.28 4.63 2.43
CA GLN A 27 -3.69 3.69 1.39
C GLN A 27 -3.42 2.24 1.77
N HIS A 28 -4.40 1.37 1.49
CA HIS A 28 -4.29 -0.06 1.69
C HIS A 28 -3.34 -0.71 0.67
N GLY A 29 -2.95 -1.95 0.93
CA GLY A 29 -2.18 -2.79 0.02
C GLY A 29 -3.05 -3.54 -0.99
N LEU A 30 -2.40 -4.29 -1.89
CA LEU A 30 -3.07 -5.06 -2.94
C LEU A 30 -3.97 -6.15 -2.32
N GLY A 31 -5.26 -6.10 -2.64
CA GLY A 31 -6.32 -6.93 -2.07
C GLY A 31 -6.79 -6.52 -0.67
N GLY A 32 -6.24 -5.46 -0.10
CA GLY A 32 -6.73 -4.83 1.13
C GLY A 32 -7.87 -3.84 0.88
N ASP A 33 -8.28 -3.17 1.95
CA ASP A 33 -9.40 -2.23 2.02
C ASP A 33 -9.21 -1.25 3.20
N ASP A 34 -10.23 -0.44 3.54
CA ASP A 34 -10.17 0.48 4.69
C ASP A 34 -9.94 -0.24 6.02
N ALA A 35 -10.42 -1.49 6.19
CA ALA A 35 -10.21 -2.23 7.42
C ALA A 35 -8.72 -2.56 7.63
N GLN A 36 -7.99 -2.88 6.57
CA GLN A 36 -6.54 -3.03 6.64
C GLN A 36 -5.86 -1.72 7.07
N VAL A 37 -6.31 -0.57 6.58
CA VAL A 37 -5.77 0.74 7.00
C VAL A 37 -6.07 1.00 8.46
N ALA A 38 -7.32 0.83 8.89
CA ALA A 38 -7.76 1.02 10.27
C ALA A 38 -6.99 0.15 11.27
N GLN A 39 -6.54 -1.04 10.86
CA GLN A 39 -5.71 -1.91 11.68
C GLN A 39 -4.28 -1.40 11.88
N ASN A 40 -3.73 -0.61 10.94
CA ASN A 40 -2.33 -0.16 10.98
C ASN A 40 -2.18 1.29 11.45
N VAL A 41 -3.22 2.12 11.27
CA VAL A 41 -3.16 3.54 11.65
C VAL A 41 -3.60 3.71 13.10
N PRO A 42 -2.83 4.44 13.94
CA PRO A 42 -3.15 4.62 15.36
C PRO A 42 -4.39 5.48 15.56
N ALA A 43 -5.25 5.08 16.50
CA ALA A 43 -6.38 5.89 16.97
C ALA A 43 -5.96 6.98 17.98
N SER A 44 -4.72 6.96 18.46
CA SER A 44 -4.18 7.88 19.48
C SER A 44 -3.82 9.28 18.94
N VAL A 45 -3.82 9.46 17.61
CA VAL A 45 -3.52 10.73 16.96
C VAL A 45 -4.79 11.32 16.39
N ASP A 46 -5.07 12.58 16.76
CA ASP A 46 -6.17 13.35 16.18
C ASP A 46 -5.87 13.71 14.72
N MET A 47 -6.53 13.00 13.79
CA MET A 47 -6.32 13.11 12.36
C MET A 47 -7.64 13.15 11.59
N HIS A 48 -7.62 13.91 10.49
CA HIS A 48 -8.62 13.81 9.44
C HIS A 48 -8.09 12.80 8.41
N ARG A 49 -8.51 11.54 8.54
CA ARG A 49 -8.04 10.44 7.70
C ARG A 49 -8.95 10.22 6.49
N LEU A 50 -8.36 10.27 5.31
CA LEU A 50 -8.98 9.80 4.07
C LEU A 50 -8.35 8.47 3.63
N THR A 51 -9.17 7.51 3.24
CA THR A 51 -8.75 6.29 2.56
C THR A 51 -9.63 6.06 1.34
N LEU A 52 -9.01 5.79 0.19
CA LEU A 52 -9.71 5.47 -1.04
C LEU A 52 -9.50 3.99 -1.31
N GLU A 53 -10.57 3.20 -1.41
CA GLU A 53 -10.41 1.84 -1.90
C GLU A 53 -10.08 1.91 -3.40
N CYS A 54 -8.91 1.40 -3.79
CA CYS A 54 -8.47 1.42 -5.18
C CYS A 54 -9.43 0.62 -6.08
N ARG A 55 -9.36 0.81 -7.40
CA ARG A 55 -10.21 0.09 -8.36
C ARG A 55 -10.14 -1.43 -8.12
N GLY A 56 -11.30 -2.09 -8.06
CA GLY A 56 -11.42 -3.52 -7.77
C GLY A 56 -11.15 -3.95 -6.32
N HIS A 57 -10.91 -3.03 -5.40
CA HIS A 57 -10.69 -3.31 -3.98
C HIS A 57 -11.91 -2.95 -3.14
N GLY A 58 -12.12 -3.69 -2.04
CA GLY A 58 -13.24 -3.46 -1.12
C GLY A 58 -14.58 -3.30 -1.84
N ALA A 59 -15.22 -2.15 -1.65
CA ALA A 59 -16.47 -1.76 -2.28
C ALA A 59 -16.29 -0.96 -3.59
N SER A 60 -15.07 -0.63 -3.99
CA SER A 60 -14.81 0.08 -5.25
C SER A 60 -15.00 -0.82 -6.46
N SER A 61 -15.68 -0.26 -7.46
CA SER A 61 -15.82 -0.92 -8.76
C SER A 61 -14.48 -1.04 -9.50
N LEU A 62 -14.44 -1.93 -10.48
CA LEU A 62 -13.23 -2.26 -11.23
C LEU A 62 -12.88 -1.21 -12.30
N GLY A 63 -13.89 -0.56 -12.91
CA GLY A 63 -13.73 0.22 -14.13
C GLY A 63 -13.25 -0.61 -15.33
N ASN A 64 -13.13 0.02 -16.49
CA ASN A 64 -12.77 -0.60 -17.78
C ASN A 64 -11.40 -0.17 -18.31
N THR A 65 -10.86 0.96 -17.85
CA THR A 65 -9.54 1.45 -18.27
C THR A 65 -8.42 0.49 -17.86
N ARG A 66 -7.53 0.14 -18.80
CA ARG A 66 -6.41 -0.81 -18.62
C ARG A 66 -5.14 -0.32 -19.34
N PRO A 67 -3.95 -0.80 -18.96
CA PRO A 67 -3.68 -1.62 -17.77
C PRO A 67 -3.89 -0.84 -16.47
N PHE A 68 -4.13 -1.55 -15.37
CA PHE A 68 -4.05 -0.90 -14.04
C PHE A 68 -2.61 -0.51 -13.75
N SER A 69 -2.42 0.61 -13.05
CA SER A 69 -1.08 1.06 -12.67
C SER A 69 -1.07 1.76 -11.31
N ILE A 70 0.08 1.80 -10.66
CA ILE A 70 0.34 2.60 -9.45
C ILE A 70 0.02 4.07 -9.74
N ARG A 71 0.42 4.59 -10.91
CA ARG A 71 0.06 5.95 -11.34
C ARG A 71 -1.44 6.15 -11.40
N MET A 72 -2.21 5.24 -12.02
CA MET A 72 -3.66 5.34 -12.09
C MET A 72 -4.27 5.45 -10.68
N PHE A 73 -3.85 4.58 -9.77
CA PHE A 73 -4.36 4.60 -8.39
C PHE A 73 -3.91 5.87 -7.65
N ALA A 74 -2.69 6.34 -7.86
CA ALA A 74 -2.20 7.60 -7.28
C ALA A 74 -3.02 8.81 -7.74
N GLU A 75 -3.33 8.90 -9.03
CA GLU A 75 -4.14 9.99 -9.59
C GLU A 75 -5.60 9.93 -9.13
N ASP A 76 -6.16 8.73 -8.91
CA ASP A 76 -7.47 8.57 -8.27
C ASP A 76 -7.44 9.10 -6.82
N VAL A 77 -6.38 8.77 -6.06
CA VAL A 77 -6.17 9.25 -4.69
C VAL A 77 -6.01 10.76 -4.64
N LEU A 78 -5.24 11.35 -5.55
CA LEU A 78 -5.04 12.80 -5.62
C LEU A 78 -6.35 13.54 -5.98
N ALA A 79 -7.12 12.98 -6.91
CA ALA A 79 -8.42 13.53 -7.27
C ALA A 79 -9.41 13.49 -6.09
N ALA A 80 -9.42 12.38 -5.34
CA ALA A 80 -10.19 12.28 -4.10
C ALA A 80 -9.69 13.29 -3.05
N ALA A 81 -8.37 13.45 -2.88
CA ALA A 81 -7.81 14.46 -1.97
C ALA A 81 -8.36 15.86 -2.27
N THR A 82 -8.32 16.29 -3.54
CA THR A 82 -8.86 17.58 -3.96
C THR A 82 -10.37 17.69 -3.74
N ALA A 83 -11.14 16.65 -4.08
CA ALA A 83 -12.60 16.67 -3.90
C ALA A 83 -13.04 16.77 -2.43
N TYR A 84 -12.22 16.27 -1.51
CA TYR A 84 -12.46 16.28 -0.07
C TYR A 84 -11.74 17.42 0.67
N GLY A 85 -11.11 18.35 -0.06
CA GLY A 85 -10.50 19.56 0.52
C GLY A 85 -9.09 19.38 1.09
N PHE A 86 -8.41 18.27 0.79
CA PHE A 86 -7.05 18.01 1.24
C PHE A 86 -6.06 18.70 0.27
N ASP A 87 -5.75 19.98 0.51
CA ASP A 87 -4.81 20.73 -0.33
C ASP A 87 -3.34 20.35 -0.02
N ARG A 88 -2.94 20.26 1.24
CA ARG A 88 -1.63 19.73 1.62
C ARG A 88 -1.76 18.75 2.77
N PHE A 89 -1.24 17.54 2.59
CA PHE A 89 -1.53 16.40 3.46
C PHE A 89 -0.34 15.48 3.64
N ILE A 90 -0.40 14.65 4.67
CA ILE A 90 0.52 13.52 4.84
C ILE A 90 -0.02 12.35 4.04
N ILE A 91 0.83 11.68 3.27
CA ILE A 91 0.46 10.48 2.53
C ILE A 91 1.18 9.27 3.13
N GLY A 92 0.43 8.21 3.37
CA GLY A 92 0.98 6.94 3.81
C GLY A 92 0.35 5.76 3.09
N GLY A 93 0.98 4.60 3.17
CA GLY A 93 0.34 3.38 2.72
C GLY A 93 1.13 2.11 2.96
N ILE A 94 0.44 0.99 2.74
CA ILE A 94 0.93 -0.37 2.99
C ILE A 94 1.22 -1.04 1.65
N SER A 95 2.43 -1.55 1.42
CA SER A 95 2.78 -2.31 0.21
C SER A 95 2.47 -1.52 -1.08
N MET A 96 1.43 -1.90 -1.86
CA MET A 96 0.92 -1.12 -2.99
C MET A 96 0.61 0.34 -2.61
N GLY A 97 0.02 0.56 -1.44
CA GLY A 97 -0.23 1.90 -0.92
C GLY A 97 1.06 2.69 -0.66
N ALA A 98 2.16 2.02 -0.31
CA ALA A 98 3.47 2.66 -0.16
C ALA A 98 4.04 3.09 -1.53
N ALA A 99 3.83 2.29 -2.58
CA ALA A 99 4.19 2.68 -3.94
C ALA A 99 3.36 3.87 -4.44
N ILE A 100 2.05 3.89 -4.17
CA ILE A 100 1.16 5.03 -4.44
C ILE A 100 1.65 6.28 -3.70
N ALA A 101 1.97 6.14 -2.41
CA ALA A 101 2.46 7.25 -1.59
C ALA A 101 3.78 7.82 -2.12
N LEU A 102 4.72 6.95 -2.52
CA LEU A 102 6.00 7.35 -3.10
C LEU A 102 5.82 8.06 -4.45
N HIS A 103 4.91 7.56 -5.30
CA HIS A 103 4.55 8.23 -6.56
C HIS A 103 4.04 9.66 -6.30
N LEU A 104 3.10 9.84 -5.38
CA LEU A 104 2.56 11.15 -5.03
C LEU A 104 3.61 12.09 -4.42
N ALA A 105 4.51 11.57 -3.58
CA ALA A 105 5.60 12.36 -3.02
C ALA A 105 6.55 12.89 -4.10
N HIS A 106 6.80 12.11 -5.15
CA HIS A 106 7.64 12.54 -6.27
C HIS A 106 6.92 13.53 -7.19
N HIS A 107 5.76 13.14 -7.73
CA HIS A 107 5.09 13.88 -8.81
C HIS A 107 4.28 15.08 -8.30
N HIS A 108 3.89 15.07 -7.03
CA HIS A 108 3.03 16.07 -6.41
C HIS A 108 3.61 16.62 -5.10
N ALA A 109 4.94 16.78 -5.03
CA ALA A 109 5.68 17.16 -3.81
C ALA A 109 5.11 18.37 -3.05
N ARG A 110 4.49 19.34 -3.74
CA ARG A 110 3.84 20.50 -3.10
C ARG A 110 2.61 20.16 -2.27
N ARG A 111 1.91 19.08 -2.64
CA ARG A 111 0.72 18.55 -1.94
C ARG A 111 1.10 17.71 -0.73
N ILE A 112 2.37 17.29 -0.62
CA ILE A 112 2.81 16.35 0.40
C ILE A 112 3.54 17.08 1.53
N ALA A 113 3.10 16.86 2.76
CA ALA A 113 3.72 17.37 3.98
C ALA A 113 4.61 16.31 4.67
N GLY A 114 4.35 15.03 4.43
CA GLY A 114 5.15 13.92 4.93
C GLY A 114 4.75 12.59 4.30
N LEU A 115 5.63 11.61 4.44
CA LEU A 115 5.54 10.31 3.77
C LEU A 115 5.66 9.16 4.77
N VAL A 116 4.74 8.19 4.72
CA VAL A 116 4.81 6.96 5.53
C VAL A 116 4.75 5.72 4.64
N LEU A 117 5.82 4.93 4.60
CA LEU A 117 5.92 3.72 3.78
C LEU A 117 5.94 2.48 4.67
N VAL A 118 4.84 1.72 4.69
CA VAL A 118 4.74 0.48 5.48
C VAL A 118 4.95 -0.73 4.58
N ARG A 119 6.01 -1.50 4.84
CA ARG A 119 6.40 -2.71 4.10
C ARG A 119 6.40 -2.47 2.58
N PRO A 120 7.21 -1.52 2.07
CA PRO A 120 7.28 -1.24 0.64
C PRO A 120 7.71 -2.49 -0.14
N ALA A 121 7.01 -2.78 -1.23
CA ALA A 121 7.31 -3.92 -2.11
C ALA A 121 8.11 -3.53 -3.37
N TRP A 122 8.19 -2.23 -3.65
CA TRP A 122 8.94 -1.65 -4.77
C TRP A 122 10.05 -0.76 -4.24
N THR A 123 11.13 -0.69 -5.02
CA THR A 123 12.15 0.35 -4.86
C THR A 123 12.17 1.21 -6.12
N PHE A 124 12.99 0.85 -7.11
CA PHE A 124 13.21 1.62 -8.34
C PHE A 124 13.14 0.74 -9.60
N GLU A 125 12.62 -0.49 -9.47
CA GLU A 125 12.55 -1.48 -10.54
C GLU A 125 11.10 -1.73 -10.93
N THR A 126 10.89 -1.91 -12.24
CA THR A 126 9.63 -2.41 -12.81
C THR A 126 9.53 -3.92 -12.63
N SER A 127 8.33 -4.41 -12.28
CA SER A 127 8.05 -5.85 -12.14
C SER A 127 9.04 -6.60 -11.21
N PRO A 128 9.28 -6.10 -9.99
CA PRO A 128 10.35 -6.64 -9.14
C PRO A 128 10.12 -8.13 -8.81
N GLY A 129 11.22 -8.85 -8.59
CA GLY A 129 11.23 -10.31 -8.44
C GLY A 129 10.42 -10.83 -7.25
N ASN A 130 10.39 -10.09 -6.14
CA ASN A 130 9.60 -10.42 -4.95
C ASN A 130 8.08 -10.43 -5.22
N LEU A 131 7.61 -9.82 -6.30
CA LEU A 131 6.19 -9.82 -6.70
C LEU A 131 5.84 -10.92 -7.71
N ALA A 132 6.81 -11.73 -8.15
CA ALA A 132 6.56 -12.90 -8.99
C ALA A 132 5.46 -13.84 -8.43
N PRO A 133 5.36 -14.09 -7.10
CA PRO A 133 4.30 -14.94 -6.57
C PRO A 133 2.89 -14.40 -6.85
N ILE A 134 2.69 -13.07 -6.81
CA ILE A 134 1.40 -12.45 -7.12
C ILE A 134 1.08 -12.62 -8.62
N ARG A 135 2.09 -12.46 -9.49
CA ARG A 135 1.93 -12.72 -10.93
C ARG A 135 1.57 -14.18 -11.22
N THR A 136 2.19 -15.12 -10.50
CA THR A 136 1.86 -16.56 -10.58
C THR A 136 0.42 -16.84 -10.15
N VAL A 137 -0.03 -16.26 -9.03
CA VAL A 137 -1.42 -16.39 -8.57
C VAL A 137 -2.39 -15.84 -9.63
N ALA A 138 -2.12 -14.65 -10.17
CA ALA A 138 -2.94 -14.05 -11.22
C ALA A 138 -3.01 -14.94 -12.48
N ALA A 139 -1.88 -15.50 -12.91
CA ALA A 139 -1.81 -16.39 -14.07
C ALA A 139 -2.62 -17.68 -13.85
N LEU A 140 -2.51 -18.28 -12.66
CA LEU A 140 -3.25 -19.50 -12.31
C LEU A 140 -4.77 -19.25 -12.28
N ILE A 141 -5.21 -18.15 -11.63
CA ILE A 141 -6.63 -17.76 -11.59
C ILE A 141 -7.20 -17.56 -13.01
N ARG A 142 -6.42 -16.99 -13.93
CA ARG A 142 -6.84 -16.74 -15.32
C ARG A 142 -6.91 -17.99 -16.18
N SER A 143 -6.19 -19.06 -15.81
CA SER A 143 -6.00 -20.24 -16.68
C SER A 143 -6.69 -21.50 -16.18
N HIS A 144 -7.18 -21.52 -14.93
CA HIS A 144 -7.78 -22.70 -14.32
C HIS A 144 -9.03 -22.32 -13.50
N PRO A 145 -9.95 -23.27 -13.26
CA PRO A 145 -10.96 -23.11 -12.21
C PRO A 145 -10.31 -22.75 -10.86
N ILE A 146 -10.96 -21.88 -10.07
CA ILE A 146 -10.36 -21.27 -8.87
C ILE A 146 -9.80 -22.31 -7.87
N GLU A 147 -10.56 -23.36 -7.57
CA GLU A 147 -10.12 -24.43 -6.67
C GLU A 147 -8.89 -25.17 -7.19
N GLU A 148 -8.84 -25.43 -8.51
CA GLU A 148 -7.69 -26.05 -9.14
C GLU A 148 -6.48 -25.12 -9.14
N ALA A 149 -6.68 -23.84 -9.48
CA ALA A 149 -5.66 -22.80 -9.44
C ALA A 149 -5.02 -22.69 -8.04
N LYS A 150 -5.84 -22.71 -6.98
CA LYS A 150 -5.39 -22.68 -5.59
C LYS A 150 -4.56 -23.92 -5.24
N ARG A 151 -5.01 -25.13 -5.59
CA ARG A 151 -4.24 -26.37 -5.37
C ARG A 151 -2.91 -26.37 -6.11
N LEU A 152 -2.90 -25.92 -7.37
CA LEU A 152 -1.67 -25.81 -8.17
C LEU A 152 -0.68 -24.83 -7.54
N PHE A 153 -1.15 -23.68 -7.06
CA PHE A 153 -0.29 -22.72 -6.35
C PHE A 153 0.30 -23.34 -5.08
N ILE A 154 -0.52 -23.98 -4.25
CA ILE A 154 -0.09 -24.64 -3.01
C ILE A 154 0.98 -25.70 -3.32
N ALA A 155 0.80 -26.51 -4.36
CA ALA A 155 1.73 -27.57 -4.73
C ALA A 155 3.00 -27.07 -5.45
N SER A 156 3.00 -25.83 -5.95
CA SER A 156 4.15 -25.26 -6.67
C SER A 156 5.35 -25.02 -5.76
N GLU A 157 6.56 -25.01 -6.34
CA GLU A 157 7.80 -24.63 -5.63
C GLU A 157 7.68 -23.25 -4.97
N THR A 158 7.05 -22.29 -5.67
CA THR A 158 6.81 -20.94 -5.12
C THR A 158 5.89 -20.98 -3.90
N GLY A 159 4.80 -21.74 -3.96
CA GLY A 159 3.85 -21.88 -2.85
C GLY A 159 4.50 -22.53 -1.64
N GLN A 160 5.21 -23.66 -1.84
CA GLN A 160 5.90 -24.39 -0.78
C GLN A 160 6.98 -23.54 -0.09
N ARG A 161 7.78 -22.81 -0.88
CA ARG A 161 8.82 -21.92 -0.35
C ARG A 161 8.21 -20.81 0.52
N ILE A 162 7.19 -20.10 0.03
CA ILE A 162 6.56 -19.00 0.78
C ILE A 162 5.83 -19.53 2.03
N ALA A 163 5.19 -20.71 1.95
CA ALA A 163 4.56 -21.33 3.12
C ALA A 163 5.58 -21.59 4.25
N SER A 164 6.82 -21.95 3.91
CA SER A 164 7.89 -22.18 4.88
C SER A 164 8.55 -20.89 5.36
N GLU A 165 8.87 -19.96 4.45
CA GLU A 165 9.69 -18.77 4.77
C GLU A 165 8.87 -17.58 5.29
N ALA A 166 7.61 -17.46 4.86
CA ALA A 166 6.76 -16.31 5.13
C ALA A 166 5.27 -16.71 5.17
N PRO A 167 4.83 -17.45 6.20
CA PRO A 167 3.49 -18.04 6.27
C PRO A 167 2.35 -17.01 6.21
N ASP A 168 2.54 -15.78 6.69
CA ASP A 168 1.55 -14.71 6.55
C ASP A 168 1.37 -14.25 5.10
N ASN A 169 2.46 -14.19 4.32
CA ASN A 169 2.36 -13.89 2.91
C ASN A 169 1.67 -15.04 2.17
N PHE A 170 1.96 -16.29 2.53
CA PHE A 170 1.28 -17.45 1.96
C PHE A 170 -0.23 -17.37 2.19
N SER A 171 -0.66 -17.11 3.43
CA SER A 171 -2.07 -16.90 3.77
C SER A 171 -2.70 -15.75 2.96
N SER A 172 -1.97 -14.63 2.80
CA SER A 172 -2.43 -13.50 2.00
C SER A 172 -2.59 -13.85 0.51
N LEU A 173 -1.66 -14.63 -0.06
CA LEU A 173 -1.73 -15.11 -1.45
C LEU A 173 -2.89 -16.08 -1.66
N LEU A 174 -3.17 -16.96 -0.69
CA LEU A 174 -4.34 -17.84 -0.72
C LEU A 174 -5.65 -17.04 -0.71
N GLY A 175 -5.68 -15.93 0.04
CA GLY A 175 -6.83 -15.03 0.09
C GLY A 175 -7.24 -14.46 -1.27
N TYR A 176 -6.34 -14.35 -2.25
CA TYR A 176 -6.69 -13.92 -3.61
C TYR A 176 -7.56 -14.92 -4.36
N PHE A 177 -7.38 -16.22 -4.13
CA PHE A 177 -8.24 -17.26 -4.70
C PHE A 177 -9.62 -17.27 -4.03
N ASP A 178 -9.68 -16.93 -2.75
CA ASP A 178 -10.92 -16.96 -1.95
C ASP A 178 -11.84 -15.75 -2.21
N ARG A 179 -11.43 -14.82 -3.07
CA ARG A 179 -12.23 -13.66 -3.43
C ARG A 179 -13.44 -14.06 -4.28
N PRO A 180 -14.64 -13.50 -4.02
CA PRO A 180 -15.81 -13.75 -4.86
C PRO A 180 -15.63 -13.24 -6.30
N ASP A 181 -14.74 -12.25 -6.50
CA ASP A 181 -14.40 -11.63 -7.77
C ASP A 181 -13.00 -12.02 -8.28
N ALA A 182 -12.43 -13.13 -7.80
CA ALA A 182 -11.04 -13.53 -8.07
C ALA A 182 -10.64 -13.44 -9.55
N LEU A 183 -11.49 -13.92 -10.47
CA LEU A 183 -11.22 -13.89 -11.91
C LEU A 183 -11.07 -12.45 -12.45
N ALA A 184 -11.94 -11.53 -12.03
CA ALA A 184 -11.87 -10.14 -12.44
C ALA A 184 -10.66 -9.45 -11.78
N PHE A 185 -10.44 -9.71 -10.50
CA PHE A 185 -9.36 -9.14 -9.70
C PHE A 185 -7.97 -9.63 -10.14
N ALA A 186 -7.86 -10.79 -10.78
CA ALA A 186 -6.59 -11.29 -11.34
C ALA A 186 -5.95 -10.32 -12.34
N SER A 187 -6.73 -9.43 -12.96
CA SER A 187 -6.17 -8.37 -13.80
C SER A 187 -5.49 -7.26 -13.01
N VAL A 188 -6.06 -6.89 -11.87
CA VAL A 188 -5.42 -5.95 -10.95
C VAL A 188 -4.13 -6.56 -10.40
N LEU A 189 -4.16 -7.84 -10.02
CA LEU A 189 -2.97 -8.55 -9.54
C LEU A 189 -1.84 -8.57 -10.57
N ALA A 190 -2.15 -8.99 -11.79
CA ALA A 190 -1.16 -9.11 -12.86
C ALA A 190 -0.54 -7.75 -13.23
N ASP A 191 -1.39 -6.76 -13.45
CA ASP A 191 -0.97 -5.43 -13.92
C ASP A 191 -0.14 -4.73 -12.83
N ILE A 192 -0.64 -4.66 -11.60
CA ILE A 192 0.05 -3.96 -10.51
C ILE A 192 1.36 -4.66 -10.12
N ALA A 193 1.38 -5.99 -10.02
CA ALA A 193 2.62 -6.71 -9.70
C ALA A 193 3.67 -6.67 -10.82
N ALA A 194 3.29 -6.24 -12.03
CA ALA A 194 4.20 -6.01 -13.14
C ALA A 194 4.62 -4.53 -13.28
N ASP A 195 4.00 -3.62 -12.53
CA ASP A 195 4.19 -2.18 -12.66
C ASP A 195 5.30 -1.64 -11.76
N GLU A 196 5.43 -0.31 -11.71
CA GLU A 196 6.36 0.44 -10.87
C GLU A 196 5.76 1.73 -10.27
N PRO A 197 6.39 2.33 -9.24
CA PRO A 197 5.98 3.64 -8.72
C PRO A 197 6.23 4.82 -9.68
N GLU A 198 6.96 4.63 -10.78
CA GLU A 198 7.47 5.70 -11.66
C GLU A 198 8.33 6.74 -10.89
N VAL A 199 9.17 6.27 -9.97
CA VAL A 199 10.08 7.13 -9.17
C VAL A 199 11.52 6.68 -9.37
N PRO A 200 12.34 7.42 -10.14
CA PRO A 200 13.76 7.12 -10.27
C PRO A 200 14.50 7.26 -8.93
N ARG A 201 15.56 6.48 -8.73
CA ARG A 201 16.41 6.57 -7.53
C ARG A 201 16.88 7.99 -7.22
N ALA A 202 17.27 8.75 -8.26
CA ALA A 202 17.70 10.13 -8.12
C ALA A 202 16.58 11.07 -7.63
N ALA A 203 15.34 10.81 -8.04
CA ALA A 203 14.17 11.56 -7.56
C ALA A 203 13.86 11.26 -6.10
N ALA A 204 13.93 9.99 -5.69
CA ALA A 204 13.81 9.61 -4.28
C ALA A 204 14.91 10.25 -3.42
N ALA A 205 16.14 10.35 -3.93
CA ALA A 205 17.26 11.03 -3.27
C ALA A 205 17.08 12.55 -3.15
N ALA A 206 16.13 13.14 -3.88
CA ALA A 206 15.80 14.56 -3.84
C ALA A 206 14.54 14.88 -3.00
N LEU A 207 13.88 13.87 -2.43
CA LEU A 207 12.74 14.08 -1.54
C LEU A 207 13.18 14.84 -0.28
N ALA A 208 12.44 15.90 0.04
CA ALA A 208 12.75 16.80 1.17
C ALA A 208 11.69 16.77 2.29
N VAL A 209 10.65 15.94 2.14
CA VAL A 209 9.60 15.81 3.15
C VAL A 209 10.01 14.82 4.23
N PRO A 210 9.61 15.04 5.50
CA PRO A 210 9.79 14.04 6.55
C PRO A 210 9.23 12.68 6.10
N THR A 211 10.01 11.63 6.29
CA THR A 211 9.68 10.30 5.77
C THR A 211 9.89 9.24 6.86
N LEU A 212 8.87 8.41 7.09
CA LEU A 212 8.94 7.21 7.91
C LEU A 212 8.85 5.97 7.02
N ILE A 213 9.73 4.99 7.24
CA ILE A 213 9.73 3.72 6.53
C ILE A 213 9.73 2.60 7.55
N ILE A 214 8.74 1.73 7.47
CA ILE A 214 8.57 0.58 8.36
C ILE A 214 8.77 -0.71 7.57
N GLY A 215 9.60 -1.62 8.09
CA GLY A 215 9.79 -2.95 7.53
C GLY A 215 9.83 -4.03 8.61
N ASN A 216 9.76 -5.30 8.20
CA ASN A 216 9.92 -6.45 9.08
C ASN A 216 10.61 -7.61 8.37
N GLN A 217 11.16 -8.54 9.13
CA GLN A 217 11.68 -9.82 8.64
C GLN A 217 10.55 -10.79 8.23
N HIS A 218 10.93 -11.94 7.68
CA HIS A 218 10.01 -13.03 7.32
C HIS A 218 8.88 -12.57 6.37
N ASP A 219 9.23 -11.72 5.40
CA ASP A 219 8.31 -11.22 4.39
C ASP A 219 8.92 -11.45 3.00
N ALA A 220 8.37 -12.43 2.26
CA ALA A 220 8.85 -12.82 0.94
C ALA A 220 8.32 -11.89 -0.17
N ILE A 221 7.24 -11.15 0.10
CA ILE A 221 6.61 -10.22 -0.83
C ILE A 221 7.10 -8.80 -0.62
N HIS A 222 7.45 -8.44 0.61
CA HIS A 222 7.98 -7.13 1.00
C HIS A 222 9.32 -7.32 1.74
N PRO A 223 10.38 -7.79 1.06
CA PRO A 223 11.66 -8.02 1.72
C PRO A 223 12.12 -6.78 2.49
N LEU A 224 12.69 -6.97 3.68
CA LEU A 224 13.20 -5.86 4.49
C LEU A 224 14.19 -4.97 3.72
N SER A 225 14.93 -5.56 2.79
CA SER A 225 15.85 -4.85 1.91
C SER A 225 15.19 -3.76 1.06
N CYS A 226 13.90 -3.87 0.72
CA CYS A 226 13.16 -2.81 0.04
C CYS A 226 13.04 -1.57 0.94
N ALA A 227 12.63 -1.76 2.20
CA ALA A 227 12.53 -0.70 3.19
C ALA A 227 13.90 -0.06 3.48
N GLN A 228 14.93 -0.88 3.68
CA GLN A 228 16.30 -0.42 3.91
C GLN A 228 16.86 0.36 2.69
N THR A 229 16.58 -0.11 1.47
CA THR A 229 17.01 0.57 0.25
C THR A 229 16.41 1.96 0.15
N LEU A 230 15.11 2.10 0.40
CA LEU A 230 14.44 3.41 0.38
C LEU A 230 14.95 4.31 1.51
N ALA A 231 15.14 3.78 2.72
CA ALA A 231 15.67 4.55 3.86
C ALA A 231 17.10 5.06 3.62
N ASN A 232 17.94 4.27 2.96
CA ASN A 232 19.29 4.68 2.61
C ASN A 232 19.34 5.73 1.48
N VAL A 233 18.29 5.83 0.66
CA VAL A 233 18.23 6.76 -0.47
C VAL A 233 17.54 8.06 -0.10
N ILE A 234 16.44 8.01 0.66
CA ILE A 234 15.63 9.19 0.99
C ILE A 234 16.32 9.96 2.13
N PRO A 235 16.73 11.23 1.91
CA PRO A 235 17.40 12.01 2.94
C PRO A 235 16.54 12.20 4.19
N GLY A 236 17.13 11.93 5.36
CA GLY A 236 16.45 12.14 6.64
C GLY A 236 15.28 11.18 6.91
N ALA A 237 15.16 10.09 6.15
CA ALA A 237 14.16 9.06 6.44
C ALA A 237 14.44 8.37 7.78
N SER A 238 13.40 8.23 8.60
CA SER A 238 13.41 7.37 9.78
C SER A 238 13.04 5.95 9.37
N PHE A 239 13.93 5.00 9.65
CA PHE A 239 13.66 3.57 9.45
C PHE A 239 13.33 2.89 10.77
N VAL A 240 12.23 2.14 10.80
CA VAL A 240 11.81 1.33 11.95
C VAL A 240 11.60 -0.11 11.48
N GLU A 241 12.37 -1.03 12.06
CA GLU A 241 12.11 -2.46 11.92
C GLU A 241 11.16 -2.90 13.04
N VAL A 242 10.04 -3.52 12.67
CA VAL A 242 9.04 -4.04 13.60
C VAL A 242 9.04 -5.57 13.62
N THR A 243 8.48 -6.14 14.67
CA THR A 243 8.26 -7.57 14.82
C THR A 243 7.50 -8.10 13.62
N ALA A 244 7.96 -9.21 13.03
CA ALA A 244 7.25 -9.83 11.92
C ALA A 244 5.91 -10.42 12.39
N LYS A 245 4.86 -10.32 11.57
CA LYS A 245 3.54 -10.91 11.88
C LYS A 245 3.63 -12.41 12.19
N ALA A 246 4.56 -13.11 11.53
CA ALA A 246 4.75 -14.55 11.68
C ALA A 246 5.36 -14.92 13.03
N VAL A 247 5.96 -13.94 13.73
CA VAL A 247 6.54 -14.10 15.05
C VAL A 247 5.52 -13.71 16.12
N ASP A 248 4.96 -12.51 16.01
CA ASP A 248 3.93 -12.00 16.93
C ASP A 248 3.08 -10.95 16.20
N LYS A 249 1.85 -11.35 15.87
CA LYS A 249 0.92 -10.54 15.09
C LYS A 249 0.41 -9.33 15.88
N ASP A 250 0.13 -9.48 17.16
CA ASP A 250 -0.41 -8.38 17.97
C ASP A 250 0.67 -7.35 18.23
N LYS A 251 1.88 -7.81 18.60
CA LYS A 251 3.04 -6.95 18.78
C LYS A 251 3.41 -6.21 17.49
N HIS A 252 3.34 -6.87 16.33
CA HIS A 252 3.54 -6.22 15.04
C HIS A 252 2.65 -4.99 14.86
N PHE A 253 1.34 -5.12 15.09
CA PHE A 253 0.42 -4.00 14.87
C PHE A 253 0.62 -2.89 15.89
N VAL A 254 0.91 -3.22 17.16
CA VAL A 254 1.25 -2.22 18.18
C VAL A 254 2.48 -1.41 17.75
N GLU A 255 3.56 -2.08 17.33
CA GLU A 255 4.80 -1.40 16.93
C GLU A 255 4.63 -0.55 15.67
N VAL A 256 3.84 -1.01 14.68
CA VAL A 256 3.48 -0.22 13.50
C VAL A 256 2.69 1.04 13.90
N GLN A 257 1.67 0.89 14.74
CA GLN A 257 0.84 2.00 15.19
C GLN A 257 1.65 3.01 16.00
N ASP A 258 2.52 2.55 16.90
CA ASP A 258 3.39 3.40 17.71
C ASP A 258 4.39 4.19 16.86
N ALA A 259 5.01 3.55 15.87
CA ALA A 259 5.93 4.21 14.94
C ALA A 259 5.21 5.33 14.15
N ILE A 260 4.02 5.05 13.64
CA ILE A 260 3.19 6.04 12.93
C ILE A 260 2.77 7.16 13.88
N ALA A 261 2.32 6.84 15.09
CA ALA A 261 1.88 7.83 16.07
C ALA A 261 3.01 8.79 16.44
N HIS A 262 4.21 8.25 16.70
CA HIS A 262 5.40 9.03 16.99
C HIS A 262 5.76 9.97 15.85
N PHE A 263 5.73 9.48 14.61
CA PHE A 263 6.02 10.30 13.43
C PHE A 263 5.00 11.43 13.24
N LEU A 264 3.70 11.14 13.35
CA LEU A 264 2.63 12.13 13.20
C LEU A 264 2.61 13.18 14.33
N ALA A 265 3.12 12.84 15.51
CA ALA A 265 3.29 13.76 16.63
C ALA A 265 4.54 14.66 16.50
N SER A 266 5.45 14.38 15.57
CA SER A 266 6.73 15.09 15.47
C SER A 266 6.55 16.57 15.08
N LYS A 267 7.32 17.45 15.73
CA LYS A 267 7.29 18.90 15.44
C LYS A 267 7.75 19.20 14.01
N THR A 268 8.73 18.45 13.51
CA THR A 268 9.24 18.57 12.15
C THR A 268 8.16 18.30 11.12
N LEU A 269 7.31 17.30 11.32
CA LEU A 269 6.21 17.05 10.38
C LEU A 269 5.16 18.15 10.43
N ARG A 270 4.80 18.59 11.65
CA ARG A 270 3.76 19.61 11.84
C ARG A 270 4.13 20.98 11.27
N SER A 271 5.40 21.29 11.08
CA SER A 271 5.81 22.54 10.40
C SER A 271 5.57 22.52 8.88
N PHE A 272 5.29 21.36 8.28
CA PHE A 272 5.01 21.23 6.84
C PHE A 272 3.52 21.24 6.52
N VAL A 273 2.65 21.15 7.53
CA VAL A 273 1.18 21.20 7.34
C VAL A 273 0.72 22.64 7.58
N PRO A 274 -0.03 23.26 6.65
CA PRO A 274 -0.62 24.57 6.88
C PRO A 274 -1.53 24.54 8.11
N SER A 275 -1.43 25.59 8.93
CA SER A 275 -2.29 25.81 10.11
C SER A 275 -3.74 26.02 9.75
#